data_AF-A0A1I4G9J0-F1
#
_entry.id   AF-A0A1I4G9J0-F1
#
_cell.length_a   1.000
_cell.length_b   1.000
_cell.length_c   1.000
_cell.angle_alpha   90.00
_cell.angle_beta   90.00
_cell.angle_gamma   90.00
#
_symmetry.space_group_name_H-M   'P 1'
#
loop_
_entity.id
_entity.type
_entity.pdbx_description
1 polymer ?
#
loop_
_entity_poly.entity_id
_entity_poly.type
_entity_poly.pdbx_seq_one_letter_code
_entity_poly.pdbx_strand_id
1 'polypeptide(L)'
;MLVIGLSGGTSEKRMAIAQRLEQQGGQQLKAFAILGSRLGDGRARTVERALEGAATGRRPVQGLVFPHLLTAAEADVVRLHGGHVWHLSGPVSGVVAIKHDELLVTDREGGNGRQLDPLEALSEVLLKVQGGHP
;
A
#
# COMPACT_ATOMS: atom_id res chain seq x y z
N MET A 1 -7.80 -11.00 0.88
CA MET A 1 -7.16 -10.06 1.81
C MET A 1 -6.81 -8.82 1.01
N LEU A 2 -7.16 -7.64 1.49
CA LEU A 2 -6.83 -6.37 0.83
C LEU A 2 -5.36 -6.03 1.09
N VAL A 3 -4.58 -5.76 0.05
CA VAL A 3 -3.17 -5.38 0.20
C VAL A 3 -2.96 -4.05 -0.50
N ILE A 4 -2.41 -3.08 0.23
CA ILE A 4 -2.09 -1.75 -0.28
C ILE A 4 -0.61 -1.48 -0.02
N GLY A 5 0.11 -0.99 -1.02
CA GLY A 5 1.49 -0.59 -0.89
C GLY A 5 1.69 0.87 -1.29
N LEU A 6 2.37 1.65 -0.46
CA LEU A 6 2.61 3.07 -0.70
C LEU A 6 4.03 3.29 -1.22
N SER A 7 4.14 3.96 -2.37
CA SER A 7 5.41 4.45 -2.94
C SER A 7 5.32 5.95 -3.22
N GLY A 8 6.46 6.60 -3.46
CA GLY A 8 6.50 8.04 -3.73
C GLY A 8 6.40 8.91 -2.47
N GLY A 9 6.64 10.21 -2.62
CA GLY A 9 6.53 11.19 -1.54
C GLY A 9 7.48 10.97 -0.36
N THR A 10 7.28 11.73 0.72
CA THR A 10 8.09 11.59 1.94
C THR A 10 7.62 10.41 2.80
N SER A 11 8.53 9.89 3.63
CA SER A 11 8.19 8.83 4.60
C SER A 11 7.06 9.25 5.54
N GLU A 12 7.10 10.51 6.00
CA GLU A 12 6.09 11.11 6.88
C GLU A 12 4.69 11.07 6.24
N LYS A 13 4.59 11.47 4.96
CA LYS A 13 3.31 11.44 4.24
C LYS A 13 2.75 10.04 4.09
N ARG A 14 3.60 9.07 3.69
CA ARG A 14 3.15 7.67 3.59
C ARG A 14 2.70 7.12 4.94
N MET A 15 3.36 7.52 6.03
CA MET A 15 2.96 7.12 7.37
C MET A 15 1.65 7.75 7.81
N ALA A 16 1.43 9.04 7.52
CA ALA A 16 0.16 9.70 7.79
C ALA A 16 -1.01 9.02 7.06
N ILE A 17 -0.82 8.66 5.78
CA ILE A 17 -1.82 7.89 5.02
C ILE A 17 -2.10 6.53 5.68
N ALA A 18 -1.05 5.77 5.98
CA ALA A 18 -1.21 4.44 6.57
C ALA A 18 -1.92 4.48 7.93
N GLN A 19 -1.58 5.46 8.78
CA GLN A 19 -2.26 5.67 10.06
C GLN A 19 -3.74 6.04 9.87
N ARG A 20 -4.05 6.91 8.91
CA ARG A 20 -5.44 7.27 8.60
C ARG A 20 -6.24 6.06 8.13
N LEU A 21 -5.65 5.20 7.29
CA LEU A 21 -6.26 3.95 6.84
C LEU A 21 -6.49 2.97 7.98
N GLU A 22 -5.54 2.82 8.92
CA GLU A 22 -5.75 1.99 10.11
C GLU A 22 -6.86 2.55 11.02
N GLN A 23 -6.87 3.86 11.26
CA GLN A 23 -7.86 4.49 12.13
C GLN A 23 -9.28 4.36 11.57
N GLN A 24 -9.44 4.56 10.26
CA GLN A 24 -10.75 4.55 9.59
C GLN A 24 -11.18 3.13 9.16
N GLY A 25 -10.23 2.26 8.80
CA GLY A 25 -10.47 0.84 8.50
C GLY A 25 -10.63 -0.04 9.74
N GLY A 26 -10.43 0.52 10.95
CA GLY A 26 -10.61 -0.18 12.21
C GLY A 26 -9.72 -1.41 12.36
N GLN A 27 -10.27 -2.51 12.89
CA GLN A 27 -9.52 -3.77 13.07
C GLN A 27 -9.20 -4.51 11.76
N GLN A 28 -9.75 -4.05 10.63
CA GLN A 28 -9.62 -4.75 9.36
C GLN A 28 -8.33 -4.40 8.62
N LEU A 29 -7.82 -3.18 8.78
CA LEU A 29 -6.59 -2.72 8.15
C LEU A 29 -5.46 -2.60 9.16
N LYS A 30 -4.27 -3.10 8.80
CA LYS A 30 -3.05 -2.95 9.58
C LYS A 30 -1.89 -2.41 8.75
N ALA A 31 -1.21 -1.41 9.27
CA ALA A 31 -0.01 -0.85 8.70
C ALA A 31 1.20 -1.70 9.13
N PHE A 32 1.98 -2.15 8.14
CA PHE A 32 3.20 -2.91 8.36
C PHE A 32 4.39 -2.12 7.83
N ALA A 33 5.08 -1.43 8.74
CA ALA A 33 6.31 -0.72 8.42
C ALA A 33 7.50 -1.69 8.44
N ILE A 34 8.20 -1.82 7.30
CA ILE A 34 9.46 -2.56 7.22
C ILE A 34 10.56 -1.67 7.80
N LEU A 35 10.89 -1.89 9.07
CA LEU A 35 12.00 -1.22 9.75
C LEU A 35 13.32 -1.95 9.45
N GLY A 36 14.30 -1.24 8.91
CA GLY A 36 15.67 -1.74 8.74
C GLY A 36 16.30 -1.53 7.36
N SER A 37 17.64 -1.52 7.34
CA SER A 37 18.52 -1.21 6.21
C SER A 37 18.79 -2.36 5.24
N ARG A 38 18.01 -3.45 5.28
CA ARG A 38 18.16 -4.50 4.26
C ARG A 38 17.88 -3.83 2.91
N LEU A 39 18.84 -3.84 2.00
CA LEU A 39 18.68 -3.31 0.64
C LEU A 39 18.28 -4.47 -0.30
N GLY A 40 17.56 -4.17 -1.37
CA GLY A 40 17.22 -5.14 -2.43
C GLY A 40 16.34 -6.30 -1.96
N ASP A 41 16.63 -7.51 -2.46
CA ASP A 41 15.82 -8.73 -2.33
C ASP A 41 15.45 -9.11 -0.89
N GLY A 42 16.26 -8.68 0.08
CA GLY A 42 15.97 -8.91 1.50
C GLY A 42 14.69 -8.24 1.99
N ARG A 43 14.30 -7.10 1.38
CA ARG A 43 13.05 -6.40 1.71
C ARG A 43 11.84 -7.02 1.03
N ALA A 44 11.97 -7.42 -0.22
CA ALA A 44 10.91 -8.12 -0.95
C ALA A 44 10.50 -9.40 -0.22
N ARG A 45 11.47 -10.20 0.27
CA ARG A 45 11.20 -11.36 1.14
C ARG A 45 10.51 -11.00 2.46
N THR A 46 10.77 -9.81 3.01
CA THR A 46 10.07 -9.35 4.21
C THR A 46 8.62 -8.98 3.91
N VAL A 47 8.33 -8.35 2.77
CA VAL A 47 6.95 -8.11 2.30
C VAL A 47 6.22 -9.45 2.13
N GLU A 48 6.83 -10.40 1.43
CA GLU A 48 6.27 -11.73 1.17
C GLU A 48 5.93 -12.46 2.48
N ARG A 49 6.88 -12.54 3.43
CA ARG A 49 6.62 -13.14 4.75
C ARG A 49 5.54 -12.42 5.54
N ALA A 50 5.46 -11.10 5.44
CA ALA A 50 4.43 -10.32 6.13
C ALA A 50 3.03 -10.65 5.55
N LEU A 51 2.93 -10.79 4.23
CA LEU A 51 1.71 -11.22 3.55
C LEU A 51 1.29 -12.64 3.96
N GLU A 52 2.22 -13.59 3.92
CA GLU A 52 1.97 -14.97 4.34
C GLU A 52 1.54 -15.05 5.81
N GLY A 53 2.24 -14.35 6.70
CA GLY A 53 1.94 -14.32 8.14
C GLY A 53 0.60 -13.66 8.46
N ALA A 54 0.21 -12.63 7.70
CA ALA A 54 -1.09 -11.99 7.82
C ALA A 54 -2.24 -12.86 7.35
N ALA A 55 -2.02 -13.68 6.31
CA ALA A 55 -3.03 -14.60 5.80
C ALA A 55 -3.18 -15.85 6.67
N THR A 56 -2.09 -16.36 7.26
CA THR A 56 -2.05 -17.66 7.95
C THR A 56 -1.90 -17.57 9.48
N GLY A 57 -1.74 -16.36 10.02
CA GLY A 57 -1.52 -16.14 11.45
C GLY A 57 -2.72 -16.49 12.34
N ARG A 58 -2.49 -16.55 13.65
CA ARG A 58 -3.54 -16.85 14.67
C ARG A 58 -4.70 -15.85 14.69
N ARG A 59 -4.49 -14.64 14.16
CA ARG A 59 -5.51 -13.62 13.95
C ARG A 59 -5.29 -13.04 12.55
N PRO A 60 -5.87 -13.65 11.51
CA PRO A 60 -5.70 -13.16 10.16
C PRO A 60 -6.26 -11.74 10.06
N VAL A 61 -5.50 -10.85 9.40
CA VAL A 61 -5.95 -9.47 9.15
C VAL A 61 -6.66 -9.42 7.81
N GLN A 62 -7.71 -8.59 7.71
CA GLN A 62 -8.48 -8.50 6.47
C GLN A 62 -7.77 -7.67 5.40
N GLY A 63 -6.89 -6.77 5.82
CA GLY A 63 -5.96 -6.10 4.93
C GLY A 63 -4.70 -5.53 5.57
N LEU A 64 -3.71 -5.35 4.72
CA LEU A 64 -2.38 -4.86 5.05
C LEU A 64 -2.04 -3.62 4.24
N VAL A 65 -1.42 -2.65 4.90
CA VAL A 65 -0.88 -1.44 4.27
C VAL A 65 0.63 -1.43 4.47
N PHE A 66 1.41 -1.42 3.39
CA PHE A 66 2.87 -1.29 3.42
C PHE A 66 3.26 0.16 3.16
N PRO A 67 3.62 0.97 4.17
CA PRO A 67 3.86 2.39 4.00
C PRO A 67 5.17 2.72 3.28
N HIS A 68 6.03 1.73 3.04
CA HIS A 68 7.39 1.92 2.57
C HIS A 68 7.76 0.92 1.48
N LEU A 69 7.07 0.97 0.33
CA LEU A 69 7.54 0.31 -0.89
C LEU A 69 8.58 1.18 -1.58
N LEU A 70 9.85 0.82 -1.40
CA LEU A 70 11.00 1.60 -1.85
C LEU A 70 11.64 1.04 -3.12
N THR A 71 11.36 -0.21 -3.47
CA THR A 71 11.98 -0.90 -4.60
C THR A 71 10.94 -1.53 -5.54
N ALA A 72 11.30 -1.71 -6.81
CA ALA A 72 10.45 -2.39 -7.78
C ALA A 72 10.11 -3.82 -7.34
N ALA A 73 11.09 -4.54 -6.77
CA ALA A 73 10.90 -5.90 -6.28
C ALA A 73 9.83 -5.98 -5.17
N GLU A 74 9.81 -5.04 -4.23
CA GLU A 74 8.75 -4.97 -3.20
C GLU A 74 7.37 -4.72 -3.82
N ALA A 75 7.29 -3.81 -4.79
CA ALA A 75 6.04 -3.51 -5.49
C ALA A 75 5.55 -4.71 -6.32
N ASP A 76 6.45 -5.44 -6.96
CA ASP A 76 6.10 -6.63 -7.73
C ASP A 76 5.60 -7.77 -6.84
N VAL A 77 6.15 -7.93 -5.62
CA VAL A 77 5.58 -8.86 -4.63
C VAL A 77 4.15 -8.44 -4.28
N VAL A 78 3.90 -7.17 -3.96
CA VAL A 78 2.53 -6.70 -3.67
C VAL A 78 1.57 -6.99 -4.83
N ARG A 79 1.99 -6.71 -6.06
CA ARG A 79 1.18 -6.95 -7.27
C ARG A 79 0.91 -8.44 -7.50
N LEU A 80 1.91 -9.30 -7.32
CA LEU A 80 1.78 -10.75 -7.51
C LEU A 80 0.73 -11.36 -6.57
N HIS A 81 0.57 -10.78 -5.38
CA HIS A 81 -0.44 -11.17 -4.40
C HIS A 81 -1.80 -10.45 -4.59
N GLY A 82 -2.04 -9.82 -5.74
CA GLY A 82 -3.28 -9.10 -6.04
C GLY A 82 -3.43 -7.78 -5.28
N GLY A 83 -2.33 -7.24 -4.73
CA GLY A 83 -2.32 -5.98 -4.01
C GLY A 83 -2.24 -4.76 -4.94
N HIS A 84 -2.65 -3.62 -4.40
CA HIS A 84 -2.69 -2.34 -5.10
C HIS A 84 -1.52 -1.46 -4.66
N VAL A 85 -0.75 -0.96 -5.62
CA VAL A 85 0.30 0.02 -5.34
C VAL A 85 -0.26 1.42 -5.55
N TRP A 86 -0.10 2.28 -4.56
CA TRP A 86 -0.50 3.68 -4.57
C TRP A 86 0.74 4.57 -4.59
N HIS A 87 0.68 5.63 -5.39
CA HIS A 87 1.81 6.52 -5.63
C HIS A 87 1.51 7.92 -5.09
N LEU A 88 2.36 8.38 -4.18
CA LEU A 88 2.30 9.73 -3.66
C LEU A 88 3.17 10.66 -4.48
N SER A 89 2.70 11.88 -4.67
CA SER A 89 3.50 12.93 -5.31
C SER A 89 4.54 13.51 -4.36
N GLY A 90 5.77 13.62 -4.84
CA GLY A 90 6.90 14.21 -4.12
C GLY A 90 8.21 13.50 -4.43
N PRO A 91 9.35 14.05 -3.99
CA PRO A 91 10.64 13.40 -4.15
C PRO A 91 10.66 12.10 -3.35
N VAL A 92 11.29 11.08 -3.93
CA VAL A 92 11.42 9.67 -3.47
C VAL A 92 10.33 8.70 -3.95
N SER A 93 10.40 8.33 -5.24
CA SER A 93 10.48 6.92 -5.68
C SER A 93 10.82 6.84 -7.17
N GLY A 94 12.01 7.28 -7.58
CA GLY A 94 12.50 7.04 -8.96
C GLY A 94 12.71 5.55 -9.32
N VAL A 95 12.28 4.61 -8.46
CA VAL A 95 12.55 3.17 -8.55
C VAL A 95 11.29 2.34 -8.78
N VAL A 96 10.10 2.82 -8.36
CA VAL A 96 8.84 2.08 -8.57
C VAL A 96 8.07 2.75 -9.70
N ALA A 97 8.07 2.12 -10.87
CA ALA A 97 7.27 2.59 -12.00
C ALA A 97 5.77 2.44 -11.70
N ILE A 98 5.02 3.47 -12.08
CA ILE A 98 3.55 3.50 -12.04
C ILE A 98 3.02 2.62 -13.17
N LYS A 99 2.11 1.68 -12.86
CA LYS A 99 1.38 0.84 -13.84
C LYS A 99 -0.04 1.41 -14.09
N HIS A 100 -0.66 1.01 -15.20
CA HIS A 100 -1.88 1.63 -15.76
C HIS A 100 -3.09 1.69 -14.80
N ASP A 101 -3.16 0.78 -13.82
CA ASP A 101 -4.28 0.69 -12.86
C ASP A 101 -3.95 1.16 -11.43
N GLU A 102 -2.77 1.77 -11.24
CA GLU A 102 -2.29 2.21 -9.94
C GLU A 102 -2.77 3.62 -9.62
N LEU A 103 -3.15 3.84 -8.37
CA LEU A 103 -3.77 5.09 -7.93
C LEU A 103 -2.71 6.12 -7.55
N LEU A 104 -2.97 7.38 -7.88
CA LEU A 104 -2.24 8.52 -7.36
C LEU A 104 -2.93 8.99 -6.09
N VAL A 105 -2.20 9.07 -4.98
CA VAL A 105 -2.79 9.38 -3.66
C VAL A 105 -2.06 10.55 -3.01
N THR A 106 -2.80 11.37 -2.29
CA THR A 106 -2.28 12.49 -1.51
C THR A 106 -2.61 12.34 -0.04
N ASP A 107 -1.84 12.98 0.83
CA ASP A 107 -2.11 13.08 2.26
C ASP A 107 -3.17 14.13 2.58
N ARG A 108 -3.54 14.98 1.60
CA ARG A 108 -4.54 16.04 1.74
C ARG A 108 -5.96 15.47 1.72
N GLU A 109 -6.82 15.96 2.62
CA GLU A 109 -8.26 15.64 2.59
C GLU A 109 -8.94 16.26 1.35
N GLY A 110 -9.83 15.51 0.69
CA GLY A 110 -10.52 15.95 -0.53
C GLY A 110 -9.66 15.93 -1.80
N GLY A 111 -8.52 15.25 -1.75
CA GLY A 111 -7.66 15.03 -2.91
C GLY A 111 -6.90 16.28 -3.40
N ASN A 112 -6.25 16.15 -4.55
CA ASN A 112 -5.61 17.24 -5.26
C ASN A 112 -5.49 16.95 -6.77
N GLY A 113 -6.38 17.54 -7.58
CA GLY A 113 -6.39 17.34 -9.03
C GLY A 113 -6.68 15.88 -9.39
N ARG A 114 -5.68 15.16 -9.91
CA ARG A 114 -5.79 13.71 -10.21
C ARG A 114 -5.44 12.80 -9.03
N GLN A 115 -5.02 13.35 -7.90
CA GLN A 115 -4.68 12.59 -6.70
C GLN A 115 -5.92 12.44 -5.83
N LEU A 116 -6.21 11.21 -5.43
CA LEU A 116 -7.27 10.89 -4.49
C LEU A 116 -6.78 11.07 -3.06
N ASP A 117 -7.66 11.41 -2.13
CA ASP A 117 -7.35 11.23 -0.72
C ASP A 117 -7.32 9.73 -0.33
N PRO A 118 -6.78 9.37 0.85
CA PRO A 118 -6.63 7.97 1.24
C PRO A 118 -7.93 7.17 1.30
N LEU A 119 -9.04 7.80 1.67
CA LEU A 119 -10.33 7.15 1.81
C LEU A 119 -11.04 7.01 0.47
N GLU A 120 -10.92 8.02 -0.39
CA GLU A 120 -11.35 7.94 -1.79
C GLU A 120 -10.61 6.80 -2.51
N ALA A 121 -9.28 6.73 -2.37
CA ALA A 121 -8.47 5.67 -2.94
C ALA A 121 -8.83 4.28 -2.39
N LEU A 122 -9.14 4.19 -1.09
CA LEU A 122 -9.62 2.95 -0.48
C LEU A 122 -10.97 2.53 -1.05
N SER A 123 -11.90 3.47 -1.22
CA SER A 123 -13.23 3.22 -1.78
C SER A 123 -13.12 2.70 -3.22
N GLU A 124 -12.30 3.33 -4.06
CA GLU A 124 -12.01 2.89 -5.42
C GLU A 124 -11.49 1.44 -5.46
N VAL A 125 -10.55 1.10 -4.58
CA VAL A 125 -10.02 -0.27 -4.49
C VAL A 125 -11.11 -1.25 -4.06
N LEU A 126 -11.91 -0.92 -3.04
CA LEU A 126 -12.99 -1.80 -2.59
C LEU A 126 -14.06 -2.00 -3.66
N LEU A 127 -14.40 -0.96 -4.42
CA LEU A 127 -15.31 -1.05 -5.56
C LEU A 127 -14.75 -1.94 -6.67
N LYS A 128 -13.46 -1.85 -6.98
CA LYS A 128 -12.79 -2.74 -7.94
C LYS A 128 -12.79 -4.20 -7.48
N VAL A 129 -12.56 -4.44 -6.19
CA VAL A 129 -12.56 -5.79 -5.61
C VAL A 129 -13.98 -6.38 -5.54
N GLN A 130 -15.00 -5.57 -5.27
CA GLN A 130 -16.40 -6.01 -5.21
C GLN A 130 -17.06 -6.12 -6.60
N GLY A 131 -16.64 -5.29 -7.54
CA GLY A 131 -17.16 -5.20 -8.91
C GLY A 131 -16.62 -6.26 -9.87
N GLY A 132 -16.01 -7.33 -9.37
CA GLY A 132 -15.50 -8.44 -10.19
C GLY A 132 -16.62 -9.10 -11.01
N HIS A 133 -16.84 -8.60 -12.23
CA HIS A 133 -17.20 -9.47 -13.33
C HIS A 133 -15.94 -10.25 -13.73
N PRO A 134 -16.03 -11.59 -13.87
CA PRO A 134 -14.93 -12.42 -14.36
C PRO A 134 -14.48 -12.03 -15.78
#